data_AF-A0A388P2M3-F1
#
_entry.id   AF-A0A388P2M3-F1
#
_cell.length_a   1.000
_cell.length_b   1.000
_cell.length_c   1.000
_cell.angle_alpha   90.00
_cell.angle_beta   90.00
_cell.angle_gamma   90.00
#
_symmetry.space_group_name_H-M   'P 1'
#
loop_
_entity.id
_entity.type
_entity.pdbx_description
1 polymer ?
#
loop_
_entity_poly.entity_id
_entity_poly.type
_entity_poly.pdbx_seq_one_letter_code
_entity_poly.pdbx_strand_id
1 'polypeptide(L)'
;MLFIVIHQTYELWFKELIHEFLAAQKSLESGDTHYSLSILGRIRTIMKICVAQIDILETMTPLQFNSFRDRLGASSGFQSAQFRQIEAILGRRDPKAAAHLLPADKKFVEDLMSSPSLWDSALRYVDSRGFKIATEILNRDFSLAYQANDKVQEALLDLHRKDPEGSLICERLVDIDEGLQEWRYRHVKMVERTIGHKSGTGGSSGATYLASTLFNPVFPDLWQIRSKF
;
A
#
# COMPACT_ATOMS: atom_id res chain seq x y z
N MET A 1 2.34 -10.68 25.69
CA MET A 1 1.91 -11.66 24.67
C MET A 1 1.11 -11.00 23.56
N LEU A 2 -0.05 -10.36 23.84
CA LEU A 2 -0.90 -9.69 22.83
C LEU A 2 -0.12 -8.83 21.81
N PHE A 3 0.72 -7.91 22.30
CA PHE A 3 1.52 -7.02 21.45
C PHE A 3 2.44 -7.78 20.47
N ILE A 4 2.97 -8.95 20.86
CA ILE A 4 3.85 -9.74 20.00
C ILE A 4 3.01 -10.46 18.93
N VAL A 5 1.95 -11.16 19.36
CA VAL A 5 1.10 -11.96 18.47
C VAL A 5 0.49 -11.11 17.36
N ILE A 6 -0.02 -9.92 17.70
CA ILE A 6 -0.64 -9.04 16.69
C ILE A 6 0.35 -8.58 15.62
N HIS A 7 1.60 -8.27 15.99
CA HIS A 7 2.62 -7.88 15.01
C HIS A 7 3.10 -9.08 14.18
N GLN A 8 3.18 -10.27 14.78
CA GLN A 8 3.49 -11.50 14.03
C GLN A 8 2.39 -11.85 13.02
N THR A 9 1.11 -11.67 13.38
CA THR A 9 0.01 -11.88 12.42
C THR A 9 0.04 -10.85 11.30
N TYR A 10 0.36 -9.58 11.59
CA TYR A 10 0.64 -8.59 10.54
C TYR A 10 1.74 -9.04 9.59
N GLU A 11 2.89 -9.49 10.09
CA GLU A 11 4.00 -9.93 9.24
C GLU A 11 3.65 -11.16 8.39
N LEU A 12 2.78 -12.06 8.88
CA LEU A 12 2.26 -13.16 8.06
C LEU A 12 1.34 -12.65 6.94
N TRP A 13 0.43 -11.72 7.25
CA TRP A 13 -0.43 -11.12 6.23
C TRP A 13 0.36 -10.26 5.23
N PHE A 14 1.41 -9.57 5.67
CA PHE A 14 2.28 -8.81 4.77
C PHE A 14 3.04 -9.73 3.81
N LYS A 15 3.50 -10.89 4.30
CA LYS A 15 4.13 -11.91 3.45
C LYS A 15 3.18 -12.39 2.34
N GLU A 16 1.93 -12.67 2.72
CA GLU A 16 0.89 -13.09 1.76
C GLU A 16 0.55 -11.96 0.78
N LEU A 17 0.38 -10.73 1.27
CA LEU A 17 0.13 -9.57 0.41
C LEU A 17 1.24 -9.36 -0.62
N ILE A 18 2.52 -9.50 -0.24
CA ILE A 18 3.64 -9.41 -1.18
C ILE A 18 3.52 -10.49 -2.26
N HIS A 19 3.25 -11.73 -1.88
CA HIS A 19 3.06 -12.84 -2.82
C HIS A 19 1.95 -12.52 -3.84
N GLU A 20 0.79 -12.07 -3.33
CA GLU A 20 -0.38 -11.75 -4.15
C GLU A 20 -0.17 -10.52 -5.03
N PHE A 21 0.46 -9.45 -4.54
CA PHE A 21 0.74 -8.26 -5.36
C PHE A 21 1.67 -8.58 -6.52
N LEU A 22 2.72 -9.38 -6.29
CA LEU A 22 3.64 -9.80 -7.36
C LEU A 22 2.94 -10.70 -8.39
N ALA A 23 1.99 -11.54 -7.94
CA ALA A 23 1.15 -12.34 -8.84
C ALA A 23 0.18 -11.44 -9.64
N ALA A 24 -0.41 -10.43 -9.00
CA ALA A 24 -1.29 -9.46 -9.64
C ALA A 24 -0.59 -8.69 -10.75
N GLN A 25 0.65 -8.23 -10.54
CA GLN A 25 1.45 -7.55 -11.57
C GLN A 25 1.61 -8.41 -12.82
N LYS A 26 2.04 -9.68 -12.65
CA LYS A 26 2.20 -10.63 -13.76
C LYS A 26 0.87 -10.90 -14.48
N SER A 27 -0.20 -11.07 -13.72
CA SER A 27 -1.54 -11.34 -14.26
C SER A 27 -2.07 -10.15 -15.07
N LEU A 28 -1.94 -8.94 -14.55
CA LEU A 28 -2.32 -7.70 -15.23
C LEU A 28 -1.52 -7.52 -16.53
N GLU A 29 -0.20 -7.71 -16.48
CA GLU A 29 0.67 -7.60 -17.66
C GLU A 29 0.37 -8.64 -18.74
N SER A 30 -0.15 -9.81 -18.35
CA SER A 30 -0.59 -10.84 -19.30
C SER A 30 -1.97 -10.58 -19.91
N GLY A 31 -2.73 -9.61 -19.40
CA GLY A 31 -4.10 -9.33 -19.82
C GLY A 31 -5.16 -10.28 -19.27
N ASP A 32 -4.80 -11.23 -18.40
CA ASP A 32 -5.74 -12.18 -17.78
C ASP A 32 -6.63 -11.46 -16.76
N THR A 33 -7.77 -10.96 -17.24
CA THR A 33 -8.69 -10.16 -16.44
C THR A 33 -9.36 -11.00 -15.34
N HIS A 34 -9.76 -12.24 -15.66
CA HIS A 34 -10.43 -13.11 -14.72
C HIS A 34 -9.52 -13.48 -13.54
N TYR A 35 -8.28 -13.89 -13.82
CA TYR A 35 -7.32 -14.22 -12.78
C TYR A 35 -6.90 -12.99 -11.97
N SER A 36 -6.72 -11.84 -12.63
CA SER A 36 -6.40 -10.57 -11.96
C SER A 36 -7.50 -10.18 -10.96
N LEU A 37 -8.78 -10.25 -11.35
CA LEU A 37 -9.90 -9.96 -10.45
C LEU A 37 -9.94 -10.88 -9.21
N SER A 38 -9.62 -12.16 -9.40
CA SER A 38 -9.53 -13.13 -8.30
C SER A 38 -8.44 -12.76 -7.29
N ILE A 39 -7.22 -12.49 -7.76
CA ILE A 39 -6.08 -12.09 -6.92
C ILE A 39 -6.36 -10.77 -6.20
N LEU A 40 -6.81 -9.74 -6.92
CA LEU A 40 -7.14 -8.44 -6.34
C LEU A 40 -8.25 -8.55 -5.29
N GLY A 41 -9.21 -9.47 -5.49
CA GLY A 41 -10.23 -9.79 -4.49
C GLY A 41 -9.66 -10.42 -3.22
N ARG A 42 -8.66 -11.31 -3.34
CA ARG A 42 -7.95 -11.89 -2.19
C ARG A 42 -7.17 -10.84 -1.43
N ILE A 43 -6.42 -9.98 -2.14
CA ILE A 43 -5.69 -8.84 -1.56
C ILE A 43 -6.63 -7.95 -0.75
N ARG A 44 -7.76 -7.54 -1.34
CA ARG A 44 -8.78 -6.73 -0.64
C ARG A 44 -9.28 -7.42 0.63
N THR A 45 -9.50 -8.73 0.58
CA THR A 45 -9.99 -9.50 1.74
C THR A 45 -8.95 -9.56 2.85
N ILE A 46 -7.66 -9.76 2.51
CA ILE A 46 -6.57 -9.70 3.49
C ILE A 46 -6.45 -8.31 4.10
N MET A 47 -6.57 -7.25 3.28
CA MET A 47 -6.56 -5.87 3.78
C MET A 47 -7.67 -5.62 4.81
N LYS A 48 -8.87 -6.16 4.60
CA LYS A 48 -9.95 -6.08 5.61
C LYS A 48 -9.57 -6.73 6.94
N ILE A 49 -8.84 -7.85 6.92
CA ILE A 49 -8.31 -8.47 8.15
C ILE A 49 -7.26 -7.59 8.80
N CYS A 50 -6.36 -7.00 8.01
CA CYS A 50 -5.36 -6.04 8.50
C CYS A 50 -6.01 -4.84 9.19
N VAL A 51 -7.12 -4.31 8.67
CA VAL A 51 -7.91 -3.26 9.32
C VAL A 51 -8.56 -3.78 10.60
N ALA A 52 -9.33 -4.87 10.53
CA ALA A 52 -10.13 -5.38 11.63
C ALA A 52 -9.29 -5.80 12.85
N GLN A 53 -8.10 -6.36 12.64
CA GLN A 53 -7.25 -6.80 13.76
C GLN A 53 -6.75 -5.64 14.65
N ILE A 54 -6.85 -4.38 14.18
CA ILE A 54 -6.58 -3.20 15.02
C ILE A 54 -7.51 -3.17 16.23
N ASP A 55 -8.76 -3.60 16.08
CA ASP A 55 -9.75 -3.67 17.18
C ASP A 55 -9.21 -4.46 18.38
N ILE A 56 -8.44 -5.53 18.12
CA ILE A 56 -7.82 -6.36 19.16
C ILE A 56 -6.76 -5.54 19.91
N LEU A 57 -5.91 -4.80 19.20
CA LEU A 57 -4.87 -3.99 19.82
C LEU A 57 -5.46 -2.80 20.60
N GLU A 58 -6.58 -2.27 20.16
CA GLU A 58 -7.32 -1.19 20.83
C GLU A 58 -7.89 -1.60 22.21
N THR A 59 -7.96 -2.89 22.52
CA THR A 59 -8.30 -3.39 23.87
C THR A 59 -7.18 -3.16 24.89
N MET A 60 -5.97 -2.84 24.43
CA MET A 60 -4.83 -2.52 25.29
C MET A 60 -4.92 -1.07 25.79
N THR A 61 -4.93 -0.88 27.11
CA THR A 61 -4.95 0.46 27.70
C THR A 61 -3.56 1.11 27.72
N PRO A 62 -3.46 2.45 27.80
CA PRO A 62 -2.18 3.14 27.97
C PRO A 62 -1.37 2.65 29.17
N LEU A 63 -2.02 2.29 30.29
CA LEU A 63 -1.36 1.74 31.48
C LEU A 63 -0.72 0.38 31.19
N GLN A 64 -1.45 -0.51 30.52
CA GLN A 64 -0.94 -1.82 30.11
C GLN A 64 0.24 -1.67 29.15
N PHE A 65 0.13 -0.79 28.16
CA PHE A 65 1.23 -0.52 27.22
C PHE A 65 2.48 0.02 27.93
N ASN A 66 2.33 1.02 28.80
CA ASN A 66 3.46 1.61 29.53
C ASN A 66 4.16 0.62 30.46
N SER A 67 3.47 -0.42 30.97
CA SER A 67 4.08 -1.46 31.81
C SER A 67 5.18 -2.29 31.12
N PHE A 68 5.26 -2.25 29.79
CA PHE A 68 6.28 -2.95 29.02
C PHE A 68 6.97 -2.11 27.94
N ARG A 69 6.51 -0.89 27.68
CA ARG A 69 7.05 -0.01 26.63
C ARG A 69 8.57 0.12 26.71
N ASP A 70 9.13 0.27 27.90
CA ASP A 70 10.58 0.47 28.09
C ASP A 70 11.40 -0.76 27.67
N ARG A 71 10.80 -1.95 27.65
CA ARG A 71 11.43 -3.19 27.18
C ARG A 71 11.48 -3.29 25.65
N LEU A 72 10.76 -2.45 24.92
CA LEU A 72 10.78 -2.43 23.45
C LEU A 72 12.05 -1.76 22.89
N GLY A 73 12.79 -1.00 23.70
CA GLY A 73 13.99 -0.30 23.25
C GLY A 73 13.74 0.57 22.02
N ALA A 74 14.58 0.42 20.99
CA ALA A 74 14.48 1.14 19.72
C ALA A 74 13.54 0.47 18.69
N SER A 75 12.85 -0.63 19.05
CA SER A 75 12.01 -1.37 18.11
C SER A 75 10.82 -0.53 17.64
N SER A 76 10.58 -0.54 16.33
CA SER A 76 9.51 0.24 15.70
C SER A 76 8.99 -0.41 14.43
N GLY A 77 7.73 -0.12 14.07
CA GLY A 77 7.17 -0.50 12.76
C GLY A 77 7.93 0.09 11.56
N PHE A 78 8.82 1.07 11.76
CA PHE A 78 9.77 1.52 10.72
C PHE A 78 10.74 0.43 10.27
N GLN A 79 10.96 -0.59 11.08
CA GLN A 79 11.89 -1.68 10.80
C GLN A 79 11.20 -2.87 10.10
N SER A 80 9.89 -2.79 9.80
CA SER A 80 9.19 -3.84 9.06
C SER A 80 9.61 -3.82 7.59
N ALA A 81 10.53 -4.73 7.22
CA ALA A 81 10.98 -4.88 5.83
C ALA A 81 9.82 -5.23 4.89
N GLN A 82 8.95 -6.15 5.29
CA GLN A 82 7.81 -6.57 4.46
C GLN A 82 6.82 -5.44 4.21
N PHE A 83 6.53 -4.60 5.22
CA PHE A 83 5.69 -3.43 5.01
C PHE A 83 6.33 -2.44 4.02
N ARG A 84 7.67 -2.25 4.07
CA ARG A 84 8.38 -1.40 3.10
C ARG A 84 8.38 -1.99 1.68
N GLN A 85 8.43 -3.31 1.55
CA GLN A 85 8.25 -3.97 0.26
C GLN A 85 6.86 -3.72 -0.30
N ILE A 86 5.79 -3.84 0.51
CA ILE A 86 4.42 -3.51 0.08
C ILE A 86 4.33 -2.06 -0.40
N GLU A 87 4.85 -1.10 0.38
CA GLU A 87 4.84 0.30 -0.05
C GLU A 87 5.62 0.53 -1.36
N ALA A 88 6.76 -0.15 -1.55
CA ALA A 88 7.54 -0.06 -2.78
C ALA A 88 6.78 -0.69 -3.97
N ILE A 89 6.17 -1.86 -3.82
CA ILE A 89 5.34 -2.51 -4.85
C ILE A 89 4.16 -1.61 -5.24
N LEU A 90 3.56 -0.93 -4.26
CA LEU A 90 2.46 0.00 -4.50
C LEU A 90 2.89 1.33 -5.12
N GLY A 91 4.19 1.66 -5.18
CA GLY A 91 4.66 2.86 -5.90
C GLY A 91 5.29 3.94 -5.02
N ARG A 92 5.54 3.68 -3.72
CA ARG A 92 6.32 4.60 -2.89
C ARG A 92 7.78 4.64 -3.36
N ARG A 93 8.33 5.84 -3.56
CA ARG A 93 9.69 6.08 -4.08
C ARG A 93 10.47 7.01 -3.14
N ASP A 94 10.62 6.57 -1.90
CA ASP A 94 11.26 7.33 -0.83
C ASP A 94 12.32 6.45 -0.14
N PRO A 95 13.60 6.56 -0.53
CA PRO A 95 14.68 5.75 0.05
C PRO A 95 14.83 5.93 1.56
N LYS A 96 14.39 7.07 2.11
CA LYS A 96 14.43 7.30 3.57
C LYS A 96 13.53 6.31 4.33
N ALA A 97 12.50 5.77 3.68
CA ALA A 97 11.64 4.76 4.27
C ALA A 97 12.38 3.44 4.57
N ALA A 98 13.48 3.16 3.87
CA ALA A 98 14.31 1.98 4.07
C ALA A 98 15.51 2.22 5.02
N ALA A 99 15.68 3.45 5.55
CA ALA A 99 16.88 3.84 6.31
C ALA A 99 17.09 3.02 7.60
N HIS A 100 16.03 2.49 8.18
CA HIS A 100 16.07 1.71 9.43
C HIS A 100 16.15 0.18 9.22
N LEU A 101 16.23 -0.28 7.97
CA LEU A 101 16.30 -1.70 7.64
C LEU A 101 17.73 -2.23 7.73
N LEU A 102 17.85 -3.55 7.90
CA LEU A 102 19.13 -4.25 7.79
C LEU A 102 19.66 -4.14 6.35
N PRO A 103 20.99 -4.21 6.12
CA PRO A 103 21.56 -3.96 4.78
C PRO A 103 20.97 -4.82 3.66
N ALA A 104 20.68 -6.10 3.91
CA ALA A 104 20.08 -7.00 2.92
C ALA A 104 18.64 -6.59 2.58
N ASP A 105 17.81 -6.35 3.60
CA ASP A 105 16.42 -5.92 3.42
C ASP A 105 16.33 -4.53 2.78
N LYS A 106 17.22 -3.62 3.17
CA LYS A 106 17.32 -2.27 2.60
C LYS A 106 17.58 -2.35 1.11
N LYS A 107 18.59 -3.10 0.69
CA LYS A 107 18.92 -3.28 -0.73
C LYS A 107 17.73 -3.83 -1.50
N PHE A 108 17.08 -4.88 -0.96
CA PHE A 108 15.93 -5.48 -1.60
C PHE A 108 14.76 -4.49 -1.79
N VAL A 109 14.48 -3.67 -0.78
CA VAL A 109 13.45 -2.62 -0.86
C VAL A 109 13.83 -1.52 -1.85
N GLU A 110 15.10 -1.09 -1.89
CA GLU A 110 15.60 -0.10 -2.84
C GLU A 110 15.53 -0.60 -4.30
N ASP A 111 15.79 -1.88 -4.53
CA ASP A 111 15.65 -2.53 -5.83
C ASP A 111 14.16 -2.54 -6.26
N LEU A 112 13.23 -2.85 -5.35
CA LEU A 112 11.78 -2.75 -5.60
C LEU A 112 11.33 -1.31 -5.87
N MET A 113 11.88 -0.32 -5.16
CA MET A 113 11.61 1.10 -5.41
C MET A 113 12.08 1.53 -6.80
N SER A 114 13.00 0.81 -7.44
CA SER A 114 13.46 1.13 -8.80
C SER A 114 12.78 0.28 -9.88
N SER A 115 11.82 -0.55 -9.48
CA SER A 115 11.08 -1.47 -10.37
C SER A 115 9.67 -0.95 -10.67
N PRO A 116 8.98 -1.46 -11.72
CA PRO A 116 7.58 -1.14 -11.97
C PRO A 116 6.70 -1.44 -10.75
N SER A 117 5.83 -0.50 -10.40
CA SER A 117 4.81 -0.67 -9.37
C SER A 117 3.60 -1.45 -9.89
N LEU A 118 2.70 -1.83 -8.98
CA LEU A 118 1.39 -2.37 -9.34
C LEU A 118 0.61 -1.43 -10.27
N TRP A 119 0.74 -0.12 -10.06
CA TRP A 119 0.11 0.87 -10.94
C TRP A 119 0.69 0.84 -12.36
N ASP A 120 2.00 0.68 -12.49
CA ASP A 120 2.66 0.58 -13.80
C ASP A 120 2.19 -0.68 -14.56
N SER A 121 2.02 -1.82 -13.87
CA SER A 121 1.43 -3.04 -14.44
C SER A 121 -0.05 -2.84 -14.80
N ALA A 122 -0.82 -2.10 -14.00
CA ALA A 122 -2.20 -1.75 -14.32
C ALA A 122 -2.32 -0.87 -15.58
N LEU A 123 -1.40 0.09 -15.78
CA LEU A 123 -1.37 0.90 -17.00
C LEU A 123 -1.06 0.07 -18.25
N ARG A 124 -0.17 -0.94 -18.13
CA ARG A 124 0.06 -1.92 -19.21
C ARG A 124 -1.18 -2.75 -19.50
N TYR A 125 -1.92 -3.16 -18.47
CA TYR A 125 -3.21 -3.83 -18.63
C TYR A 125 -4.20 -2.95 -19.41
N VAL A 126 -4.36 -1.69 -19.03
CA VAL A 126 -5.24 -0.73 -19.73
C VAL A 126 -4.86 -0.58 -21.21
N ASP A 127 -3.56 -0.42 -21.52
CA ASP A 127 -3.08 -0.34 -22.91
C ASP A 127 -3.34 -1.63 -23.70
N SER A 128 -3.14 -2.80 -23.06
CA SER A 128 -3.40 -4.11 -23.67
C SER A 128 -4.87 -4.34 -24.02
N ARG A 129 -5.80 -3.67 -23.31
CA ARG A 129 -7.25 -3.68 -23.58
C ARG A 129 -7.65 -2.73 -24.71
N GLY A 130 -6.70 -2.02 -25.33
CA GLY A 130 -6.92 -1.11 -26.45
C GLY A 130 -7.12 0.35 -26.06
N PHE A 131 -7.07 0.69 -24.77
CA PHE A 131 -7.16 2.06 -24.27
C PHE A 131 -5.77 2.65 -24.16
N LYS A 132 -5.36 3.38 -25.19
CA LYS A 132 -3.95 3.75 -25.40
C LYS A 132 -3.37 4.57 -24.26
N ILE A 133 -2.29 4.05 -23.67
CA ILE A 133 -1.44 4.77 -22.72
C ILE A 133 -0.17 5.22 -23.46
N ALA A 134 0.25 6.46 -23.21
CA ALA A 134 1.42 7.03 -23.88
C ALA A 134 2.71 6.25 -23.54
N THR A 135 3.55 5.99 -24.54
CA THR A 135 4.76 5.16 -24.41
C THR A 135 5.73 5.69 -23.36
N GLU A 136 5.83 7.01 -23.22
CA GLU A 136 6.64 7.68 -22.20
C GLU A 136 6.17 7.43 -20.77
N ILE A 137 4.89 7.11 -20.57
CA ILE A 137 4.32 6.74 -19.28
C ILE A 137 4.57 5.26 -19.01
N LEU A 138 4.34 4.40 -20.01
CA LEU A 138 4.57 2.96 -19.89
C LEU A 138 6.05 2.61 -19.65
N ASN A 139 6.98 3.44 -20.13
CA ASN A 139 8.43 3.25 -19.99
C ASN A 139 9.10 4.40 -19.22
N ARG A 140 8.36 5.02 -18.29
CA ARG A 140 8.90 6.08 -17.43
C ARG A 140 10.08 5.58 -16.59
N ASP A 141 10.82 6.51 -16.01
CA ASP A 141 11.77 6.18 -14.93
C ASP A 141 11.00 5.70 -13.69
N PHE A 142 11.09 4.40 -13.39
CA PHE A 142 10.39 3.78 -12.28
C PHE A 142 10.98 4.14 -10.92
N SER A 143 12.18 4.70 -10.84
CA SER A 143 12.77 5.18 -9.58
C SER A 143 12.09 6.45 -9.06
N LEU A 144 11.36 7.16 -9.94
CA LEU A 144 10.61 8.36 -9.60
C LEU A 144 9.17 8.04 -9.20
N ALA A 145 8.60 8.81 -8.28
CA ALA A 145 7.20 8.66 -7.88
C ALA A 145 6.27 8.99 -9.06
N TYR A 146 5.29 8.13 -9.31
CA TYR A 146 4.29 8.36 -10.35
C TYR A 146 3.51 9.65 -10.08
N GLN A 147 3.25 10.41 -11.14
CA GLN A 147 2.45 11.64 -11.10
C GLN A 147 1.20 11.43 -11.96
N ALA A 148 0.06 11.91 -11.45
CA ALA A 148 -1.21 11.89 -12.18
C ALA A 148 -1.06 12.55 -13.56
N ASN A 149 -1.78 12.02 -14.55
CA ASN A 149 -1.63 12.43 -15.93
C ASN A 149 -2.99 12.49 -16.64
N ASP A 150 -3.33 13.65 -17.20
CA ASP A 150 -4.63 13.86 -17.87
C ASP A 150 -4.88 12.88 -19.03
N LYS A 151 -3.85 12.48 -19.79
CA LYS A 151 -4.02 11.51 -20.88
C LYS A 151 -4.34 10.11 -20.37
N VAL A 152 -3.77 9.74 -19.22
CA VAL A 152 -4.12 8.48 -18.53
C VAL A 152 -5.56 8.54 -18.06
N GLN A 153 -5.99 9.67 -17.51
CA GLN A 153 -7.36 9.87 -17.05
C GLN A 153 -8.38 9.78 -18.18
N GLU A 154 -8.08 10.34 -19.35
CA GLU A 154 -8.90 10.20 -20.56
C GLU A 154 -9.06 8.73 -20.97
N ALA A 155 -7.96 7.97 -21.02
CA ALA A 155 -7.98 6.54 -21.33
C ALA A 155 -8.79 5.74 -20.31
N LEU A 156 -8.66 6.06 -19.02
CA LEU A 156 -9.41 5.43 -17.94
C LEU A 156 -10.91 5.74 -18.03
N LEU A 157 -11.31 6.99 -18.33
CA LEU A 157 -12.72 7.35 -18.52
C LEU A 157 -13.33 6.57 -19.69
N ASP A 158 -12.60 6.47 -20.80
CA ASP A 158 -13.02 5.69 -21.96
C ASP A 158 -13.16 4.20 -21.63
N LEU A 159 -12.21 3.65 -20.86
CA LEU A 159 -12.25 2.27 -20.38
C LEU A 159 -13.48 2.02 -19.49
N HIS A 160 -13.77 2.90 -18.53
CA HIS A 160 -14.96 2.75 -17.68
C HIS A 160 -16.27 2.81 -18.47
N ARG A 161 -16.30 3.55 -19.60
CA ARG A 161 -17.50 3.67 -20.46
C ARG A 161 -17.68 2.48 -21.42
N LYS A 162 -16.58 1.88 -21.90
CA LYS A 162 -16.58 0.96 -23.04
C LYS A 162 -16.20 -0.47 -22.69
N ASP A 163 -15.58 -0.70 -21.53
CA ASP A 163 -15.09 -2.02 -21.10
C ASP A 163 -15.47 -2.32 -19.64
N PRO A 164 -16.60 -3.01 -19.42
CA PRO A 164 -17.06 -3.37 -18.08
C PRO A 164 -16.06 -4.20 -17.27
N GLU A 165 -15.31 -5.11 -17.91
CA GLU A 165 -14.34 -5.95 -17.19
C GLU A 165 -13.10 -5.16 -16.78
N GLY A 166 -12.59 -4.32 -17.68
CA GLY A 166 -11.50 -3.40 -17.36
C GLY A 166 -11.90 -2.41 -16.25
N SER A 167 -13.15 -1.94 -16.28
CA SER A 167 -13.69 -1.09 -15.22
C SER A 167 -13.68 -1.79 -13.86
N LEU A 168 -14.03 -3.09 -13.81
CA LEU A 168 -13.97 -3.85 -12.55
C LEU A 168 -12.55 -3.96 -11.99
N ILE A 169 -11.51 -4.08 -12.84
CA ILE A 169 -10.11 -4.04 -12.40
C ILE A 169 -9.81 -2.68 -11.74
N CYS A 170 -10.23 -1.59 -12.37
CA CYS A 170 -10.06 -0.24 -11.82
C CYS A 170 -10.74 -0.09 -10.45
N GLU A 171 -11.99 -0.55 -10.31
CA GLU A 171 -12.69 -0.52 -9.03
C GLU A 171 -12.01 -1.37 -7.95
N ARG A 172 -11.42 -2.52 -8.32
CA ARG A 172 -10.65 -3.34 -7.36
C ARG A 172 -9.37 -2.65 -6.89
N LEU A 173 -8.72 -1.86 -7.74
CA LEU A 173 -7.56 -1.07 -7.34
C LEU A 173 -8.00 0.07 -6.38
N VAL A 174 -9.13 0.73 -6.64
CA VAL A 174 -9.70 1.73 -5.72
C VAL A 174 -10.06 1.10 -4.37
N ASP A 175 -10.70 -0.07 -4.35
CA ASP A 175 -11.01 -0.83 -3.13
C ASP A 175 -9.75 -1.10 -2.28
N ILE A 176 -8.62 -1.43 -2.93
CA ILE A 176 -7.35 -1.72 -2.26
C ILE A 176 -6.73 -0.43 -1.68
N ASP A 177 -6.75 0.66 -2.44
CA ASP A 177 -6.23 1.96 -1.97
C ASP A 177 -7.07 2.48 -0.80
N GLU A 178 -8.40 2.41 -0.88
CA GLU A 178 -9.29 2.75 0.23
C GLU A 178 -8.97 1.93 1.48
N GLY A 179 -8.82 0.60 1.35
CA GLY A 179 -8.45 -0.27 2.46
C GLY A 179 -7.08 0.07 3.07
N LEU A 180 -6.12 0.51 2.27
CA LEU A 180 -4.83 1.00 2.77
C LEU A 180 -4.98 2.31 3.55
N GLN A 181 -5.77 3.26 3.06
CA GLN A 181 -6.03 4.52 3.76
C GLN A 181 -6.78 4.27 5.08
N GLU A 182 -7.77 3.37 5.07
CA GLU A 182 -8.50 2.96 6.28
C GLU A 182 -7.53 2.36 7.30
N TRP A 183 -6.67 1.43 6.88
CA TRP A 183 -5.66 0.83 7.76
C TRP A 183 -4.72 1.88 8.35
N ARG A 184 -4.20 2.81 7.52
CA ARG A 184 -3.34 3.90 7.99
C ARG A 184 -4.05 4.78 9.00
N TYR A 185 -5.31 5.15 8.75
CA TYR A 185 -6.10 5.99 9.64
C TYR A 185 -6.33 5.31 10.99
N ARG A 186 -6.78 4.05 10.96
CA ARG A 186 -6.98 3.24 12.16
C ARG A 186 -5.68 3.06 12.94
N HIS A 187 -4.55 2.87 12.25
CA HIS A 187 -3.23 2.81 12.86
C HIS A 187 -2.85 4.12 13.57
N VAL A 188 -3.04 5.27 12.93
CA VAL A 188 -2.83 6.59 13.55
C VAL A 188 -3.66 6.72 14.83
N LYS A 189 -4.96 6.43 14.77
CA LYS A 189 -5.87 6.54 15.92
C LYS A 189 -5.51 5.56 17.04
N MET A 190 -5.10 4.35 16.70
CA MET A 190 -4.60 3.36 17.67
C MET A 190 -3.33 3.86 18.37
N VAL A 191 -2.41 4.51 17.65
CA VAL A 191 -1.21 5.10 18.27
C VAL A 191 -1.60 6.29 19.16
N GLU A 192 -2.44 7.21 18.68
CA GLU A 192 -2.91 8.38 19.45
C GLU A 192 -3.57 7.98 20.77
N ARG A 193 -4.48 6.99 20.76
CA ARG A 193 -5.14 6.54 22.00
C ARG A 193 -4.19 5.81 22.95
N THR A 194 -3.10 5.22 22.46
CA THR A 194 -2.17 4.42 23.28
C THR A 194 -1.07 5.29 23.90
N ILE A 195 -0.51 6.23 23.14
CA ILE A 195 0.65 7.04 23.57
C ILE A 195 0.42 8.55 23.48
N GLY A 196 -0.73 9.03 23.00
CA GLY A 196 -0.98 10.45 22.75
C GLY A 196 -0.03 11.01 21.70
N HIS A 197 0.50 12.20 21.97
CA HIS A 197 1.49 12.88 21.12
C HIS A 197 2.94 12.55 21.47
N LYS A 198 3.19 11.49 22.26
CA LYS A 198 4.55 11.06 22.58
C LYS A 198 5.25 10.60 21.31
N SER A 199 6.55 10.90 21.21
CA SER A 199 7.41 10.37 20.15
C SER A 199 7.36 8.83 20.11
N GLY A 200 7.48 8.28 18.89
CA GLY A 200 7.56 6.84 18.70
C GLY A 200 8.88 6.26 19.20
N THR A 201 8.91 4.98 19.55
CA THR A 201 10.12 4.27 19.98
C THR A 201 11.21 4.24 18.91
N GLY A 202 10.84 4.38 17.63
CA GLY A 202 11.78 4.51 16.50
C GLY A 202 12.23 5.94 16.18
N GLY A 203 12.01 6.93 17.06
CA GLY A 203 12.52 8.30 16.89
C GLY A 203 11.68 9.24 16.01
N SER A 204 10.52 8.80 15.50
CA SER A 204 9.59 9.70 14.80
C SER A 204 8.77 10.57 15.75
N SER A 205 8.10 11.58 15.20
CA SER A 205 7.08 12.40 15.89
C SER A 205 5.80 11.63 16.25
N GLY A 206 5.79 10.30 16.12
CA GLY A 206 4.68 9.43 16.53
C GLY A 206 3.48 9.59 15.61
N ALA A 207 2.32 9.91 16.20
CA ALA A 207 1.07 10.09 15.47
C ALA A 207 1.17 11.14 14.35
N THR A 208 1.92 12.23 14.56
CA THR A 208 2.07 13.31 13.57
C THR A 208 2.74 12.81 12.28
N TYR A 209 3.78 11.98 12.39
CA TYR A 209 4.40 11.35 11.22
C TYR A 209 3.42 10.40 10.53
N LEU A 210 2.72 9.56 11.29
CA LEU A 210 1.78 8.59 10.69
C LEU A 210 0.65 9.32 9.95
N ALA A 211 0.16 10.43 10.51
CA ALA A 211 -0.87 11.26 9.90
C ALA A 211 -0.42 11.87 8.56
N SER A 212 0.86 12.19 8.39
CA SER A 212 1.38 12.71 7.11
C SER A 212 1.35 11.70 5.97
N THR A 213 1.12 10.42 6.28
CA THR A 213 0.96 9.36 5.26
C THR A 213 -0.46 9.21 4.75
N LEU A 214 -1.45 9.82 5.43
CA LEU A 214 -2.85 9.84 5.01
C LEU A 214 -3.06 10.78 3.82
N PHE A 215 -4.13 10.52 3.06
CA PHE A 215 -4.56 11.35 1.92
C PHE A 215 -3.55 11.40 0.76
N ASN A 216 -2.65 10.42 0.70
CA ASN A 216 -1.76 10.21 -0.44
C ASN A 216 -2.23 8.93 -1.15
N PRO A 217 -3.14 9.04 -2.14
CA PRO A 217 -3.64 7.88 -2.86
C PRO A 217 -2.52 7.20 -3.65
N VAL A 218 -2.56 5.88 -3.69
CA VAL A 218 -1.61 5.07 -4.46
C VAL A 218 -1.88 5.20 -5.95
N PHE A 219 -3.15 5.28 -6.34
CA PHE A 219 -3.59 5.33 -7.74
C PHE A 219 -4.29 6.67 -8.03
N PRO A 220 -3.54 7.79 -8.11
CA PRO A 220 -4.14 9.12 -8.08
C PRO A 220 -5.10 9.39 -9.25
N ASP A 221 -4.83 8.86 -10.45
CA ASP A 221 -5.72 9.04 -11.60
C ASP A 221 -7.11 8.41 -11.39
N LEU A 222 -7.18 7.24 -10.75
CA LEU A 222 -8.47 6.56 -10.48
C LEU A 222 -9.38 7.39 -9.57
N TRP A 223 -8.79 8.16 -8.65
CA TRP A 223 -9.54 9.10 -7.80
C TRP A 223 -9.91 10.37 -8.55
N GLN A 224 -9.03 10.91 -9.39
CA GLN A 224 -9.27 12.17 -10.11
C GLN A 224 -10.38 12.05 -11.16
N ILE A 225 -10.48 10.90 -11.85
CA ILE A 225 -11.54 10.67 -12.85
C ILE A 225 -12.95 10.66 -12.25
N ARG A 226 -13.11 10.50 -10.92
CA ARG A 226 -14.42 10.46 -10.25
C ARG A 226 -15.24 11.74 -10.46
N SER A 227 -14.56 12.87 -10.70
CA SER A 227 -15.19 14.16 -10.99
C SER A 227 -15.48 14.41 -12.47
N LYS A 228 -15.13 13.46 -13.36
CA LYS A 228 -15.12 13.64 -14.83
C LYS A 228 -16.05 12.67 -15.58
N PHE A 229 -16.91 11.92 -14.87
CA PHE A 229 -17.87 10.98 -15.47
C PHE A 229 -18.97 11.68 -16.27
#